data_AF-A0AAD4L8P7-F1
#
_entry.id   AF-A0AAD4L8P7-F1
#
_cell.length_a   1.000
_cell.length_b   1.000
_cell.length_c   1.000
_cell.angle_alpha   90.00
_cell.angle_beta   90.00
_cell.angle_gamma   90.00
#
_symmetry.space_group_name_H-M   'P 1'
#
loop_
_entity.id
_entity.type
_entity.pdbx_description
1 polymer ?
#
loop_
_entity_poly.entity_id
_entity_poly.type
_entity_poly.pdbx_seq_one_letter_code
_entity_poly.pdbx_strand_id
1 'polypeptide(L)'
;TIHMPDLQTTQEFSNHLRSSVLEDTGILSEDINSLWNPEPGYEFVDLSPLLCSLQHFINNSTTSWSHYNKLWAIKQLHRPDDPIMSFDQVKHHLHWLSGVMPIEHDMCMNSCVAFVGPYRILEACPWCSEPRYSPGTTKPQKCFTTIPVGPVIQALYSSHKLADKMHYLEKK
;
A
#
# COMPACT_ATOMS: atom_id res chain seq x y z
N THR A 1 7.81 -30.54 19.50
CA THR A 1 8.83 -31.21 18.66
C THR A 1 8.95 -30.44 17.39
N ILE A 2 10.13 -29.90 17.05
CA ILE A 2 10.31 -29.11 15.83
C ILE A 2 10.39 -30.07 14.63
N HIS A 3 9.51 -29.87 13.65
CA HIS A 3 9.37 -30.72 12.47
C HIS A 3 10.41 -30.30 11.39
N MET A 4 11.11 -31.27 10.78
CA MET A 4 12.22 -31.01 9.85
C MET A 4 11.84 -30.11 8.64
N PRO A 5 10.68 -30.30 7.99
CA PRO A 5 10.18 -29.38 6.96
C PRO A 5 10.02 -27.91 7.39
N ASP A 6 9.68 -27.65 8.66
CA ASP A 6 9.51 -26.28 9.17
C ASP A 6 10.87 -25.57 9.28
N LEU A 7 11.91 -26.32 9.66
CA LEU A 7 13.30 -25.83 9.70
C LEU A 7 13.82 -25.52 8.29
N GLN A 8 13.54 -26.40 7.32
CA GLN A 8 13.92 -26.17 5.92
C GLN A 8 13.24 -24.91 5.38
N THR A 9 11.94 -24.77 5.61
CA THR A 9 11.19 -23.58 5.19
C THR A 9 11.74 -22.30 5.84
N THR A 10 12.06 -22.35 7.13
CA THR A 10 12.66 -21.21 7.85
C THR A 10 14.02 -20.84 7.26
N GLN A 11 14.83 -21.83 6.88
CA GLN A 11 16.12 -21.60 6.23
C GLN A 11 15.96 -20.98 4.84
N GLU A 12 14.96 -21.41 4.06
CA GLU A 12 14.65 -20.83 2.75
C GLU A 12 14.23 -19.36 2.87
N PHE A 13 13.35 -19.02 3.81
CA PHE A 13 13.02 -17.63 4.11
C PHE A 13 14.24 -16.81 4.53
N SER A 14 15.10 -17.37 5.40
CA SER A 14 16.33 -16.70 5.84
C SER A 14 17.27 -16.43 4.66
N ASN A 15 17.37 -17.35 3.71
CA ASN A 15 18.18 -17.17 2.50
C ASN A 15 17.58 -16.08 1.60
N HIS A 16 16.25 -16.07 1.39
CA HIS A 16 15.59 -15.01 0.64
C HIS A 16 15.78 -13.62 1.25
N LEU A 17 15.71 -13.49 2.59
CA LEU A 17 15.94 -12.21 3.27
C LEU A 17 17.39 -11.71 3.12
N ARG A 18 18.36 -12.62 3.00
CA ARG A 18 19.77 -12.22 2.80
C ARG A 18 20.05 -11.73 1.39
N SER A 19 19.33 -12.25 0.40
CA SER A 19 19.47 -11.86 -1.00
C SER A 19 18.37 -10.91 -1.48
N SER A 20 17.52 -10.40 -0.59
CA SER A 20 16.38 -9.56 -0.96
C SER A 20 16.86 -8.23 -1.51
N VAL A 21 16.28 -7.82 -2.64
CA VAL A 21 16.46 -6.51 -3.25
C VAL A 21 15.11 -5.80 -3.33
N LEU A 22 15.11 -4.48 -3.47
CA LEU A 22 13.90 -3.68 -3.42
C LEU A 22 12.97 -3.98 -4.60
N GLU A 23 13.55 -4.30 -5.75
CA GLU A 23 12.89 -4.68 -7.00
C GLU A 23 12.04 -5.94 -6.87
N ASP A 24 12.38 -6.83 -5.94
CA ASP A 24 11.67 -8.09 -5.69
C ASP A 24 10.53 -7.95 -4.66
N THR A 25 10.26 -6.75 -4.17
CA THR A 25 9.25 -6.51 -3.12
C THR A 25 7.83 -6.27 -3.65
N GLY A 26 7.67 -6.10 -4.97
CA GLY A 26 6.38 -5.76 -5.59
C GLY A 26 6.08 -4.25 -5.66
N ILE A 27 7.04 -3.41 -5.27
CA ILE A 27 7.01 -1.96 -5.53
C ILE A 27 7.28 -1.72 -7.02
N LEU A 28 6.54 -0.80 -7.64
CA LEU A 28 6.73 -0.46 -9.05
C LEU A 28 8.10 0.20 -9.27
N SER A 29 8.74 -0.03 -10.41
CA SER A 29 10.06 0.54 -10.71
C SER A 29 10.09 2.07 -10.64
N GLU A 30 8.98 2.73 -10.98
CA GLU A 30 8.81 4.19 -10.88
C GLU A 30 8.82 4.66 -9.42
N ASP A 31 8.20 3.89 -8.53
CA ASP A 31 8.14 4.19 -7.09
C ASP A 31 9.49 3.93 -6.42
N ILE A 32 10.23 2.89 -6.87
CA ILE A 32 11.62 2.64 -6.47
C ILE A 32 12.52 3.81 -6.89
N ASN A 33 12.37 4.29 -8.14
CA ASN A 33 13.12 5.44 -8.61
C ASN A 33 12.78 6.70 -7.80
N SER A 34 11.50 6.92 -7.48
CA SER A 34 11.04 8.03 -6.64
C SER A 34 11.62 7.94 -5.21
N LEU A 35 11.74 6.73 -4.67
CA LEU A 35 12.40 6.50 -3.39
C LEU A 35 13.88 6.87 -3.45
N TRP A 36 14.60 6.59 -4.53
CA TRP A 36 16.01 6.98 -4.64
C TRP A 36 16.22 8.45 -4.98
N ASN A 37 15.28 9.05 -5.72
CA ASN A 37 15.36 10.39 -6.26
C ASN A 37 14.08 11.19 -5.90
N PRO A 38 13.87 11.55 -4.63
CA PRO A 38 12.68 12.28 -4.23
C PRO A 38 12.66 13.67 -4.87
N GLU A 39 11.54 14.02 -5.53
CA GLU A 39 11.38 15.35 -6.11
C GLU A 39 11.34 16.44 -5.02
N PRO A 40 11.90 17.64 -5.28
CA PRO A 40 11.77 18.76 -4.38
C PRO A 40 10.27 19.11 -4.21
N GLY A 41 9.89 19.47 -2.97
CA GLY A 41 8.49 19.69 -2.60
C GLY A 41 7.73 20.63 -3.55
N TYR A 42 6.46 20.35 -3.76
CA TYR A 42 5.62 21.06 -4.73
C TYR A 42 4.95 22.30 -4.16
N GLU A 43 4.92 23.37 -4.95
CA GLU A 43 4.02 24.50 -4.74
C GLU A 43 2.74 24.32 -5.57
N PHE A 44 1.61 24.15 -4.89
CA PHE A 44 0.30 24.04 -5.54
C PHE A 44 -0.28 25.42 -5.81
N VAL A 45 -0.64 25.69 -7.07
CA VAL A 45 -1.22 26.98 -7.50
C VAL A 45 -2.67 27.16 -7.00
N ASP A 46 -3.43 26.06 -6.86
CA ASP A 46 -4.74 26.03 -6.18
C ASP A 46 -4.95 24.66 -5.52
N LEU A 47 -5.09 24.65 -4.20
CA LEU A 47 -5.30 23.44 -3.40
C LEU A 47 -6.78 23.10 -3.20
N SER A 48 -7.72 23.99 -3.52
CA SER A 48 -9.11 23.85 -3.09
C SER A 48 -9.81 22.58 -3.62
N PRO A 49 -9.78 22.25 -4.93
CA PRO A 49 -10.41 21.03 -5.44
C PRO A 49 -9.74 19.74 -4.93
N LEU A 50 -8.41 19.77 -4.82
CA LEU A 50 -7.62 18.66 -4.29
C LEU A 50 -7.90 18.42 -2.81
N LEU A 51 -7.93 19.48 -1.99
CA LEU A 51 -8.24 19.40 -0.56
C LEU A 51 -9.66 18.90 -0.34
N CYS A 52 -10.65 19.39 -1.10
CA CYS A 52 -12.02 18.91 -1.01
C CYS A 52 -12.10 17.41 -1.31
N SER A 53 -11.42 16.97 -2.37
CA SER A 53 -11.38 15.56 -2.78
C SER A 53 -10.67 14.68 -1.76
N LEU A 54 -9.52 15.11 -1.24
CA LEU A 54 -8.78 14.40 -0.19
C LEU A 54 -9.58 14.30 1.10
N GLN A 55 -10.22 15.38 1.54
CA GLN A 55 -11.08 15.36 2.72
C GLN A 55 -12.27 14.41 2.53
N HIS A 56 -12.92 14.46 1.36
CA HIS A 56 -13.99 13.52 1.04
C HIS A 56 -13.51 12.07 1.09
N PHE A 57 -12.36 11.77 0.49
CA PHE A 57 -11.75 10.46 0.53
C PHE A 57 -11.41 9.99 1.95
N ILE A 58 -10.72 10.82 2.74
CA ILE A 58 -10.34 10.49 4.13
C ILE A 58 -11.57 10.22 4.99
N ASN A 59 -12.61 11.05 4.85
CA ASN A 59 -13.88 10.89 5.59
C ASN A 59 -14.68 9.65 5.16
N ASN A 60 -14.38 9.08 4.00
CA ASN A 60 -15.02 7.88 3.47
C ASN A 60 -14.06 6.68 3.40
N SER A 61 -12.93 6.74 4.10
CA SER A 61 -11.85 5.75 4.03
C SER A 61 -12.25 4.35 4.53
N THR A 62 -13.29 4.26 5.36
CA THR A 62 -13.86 3.00 5.87
C THR A 62 -15.00 2.46 5.01
N THR A 63 -15.43 3.21 3.99
CA THR A 63 -16.51 2.80 3.09
C THR A 63 -15.97 2.00 1.91
N SER A 64 -16.85 1.27 1.22
CA SER A 64 -16.44 0.54 0.02
C SER A 64 -16.19 1.49 -1.16
N TRP A 65 -15.34 1.08 -2.10
CA TRP A 65 -15.15 1.75 -3.39
C TRP A 65 -16.49 2.08 -4.08
N SER A 66 -17.45 1.15 -4.04
CA SER A 66 -18.79 1.34 -4.61
C SER A 66 -19.57 2.44 -3.89
N HIS A 67 -19.42 2.58 -2.58
CA HIS A 67 -20.05 3.65 -1.81
C HIS A 67 -19.48 5.02 -2.20
N TYR A 68 -18.16 5.15 -2.23
CA TYR A 68 -17.49 6.37 -2.67
C TYR A 68 -17.96 6.81 -4.06
N ASN A 69 -17.98 5.89 -5.02
CA ASN A 69 -18.36 6.22 -6.40
C ASN A 69 -19.83 6.63 -6.56
N LYS A 70 -20.73 6.13 -5.72
CA LYS A 70 -22.13 6.60 -5.69
C LYS A 70 -22.21 8.04 -5.19
N LEU A 71 -21.49 8.39 -4.13
CA LEU A 71 -21.43 9.76 -3.61
C LEU A 71 -20.82 10.73 -4.63
N TRP A 72 -19.71 10.30 -5.26
CA TRP A 72 -19.08 11.03 -6.35
C TRP A 72 -20.06 11.31 -7.50
N ALA A 73 -20.80 10.29 -7.97
CA ALA A 73 -21.76 10.44 -9.06
C ALA A 73 -22.91 11.42 -8.71
N ILE A 74 -23.44 11.35 -7.48
CA ILE A 74 -24.46 12.30 -6.99
C ILE A 74 -23.89 13.73 -6.98
N LYS A 75 -22.67 13.93 -6.46
CA LYS A 75 -22.07 15.26 -6.39
C LYS A 75 -21.82 15.83 -7.78
N GLN A 76 -21.32 15.02 -8.71
CA GLN A 76 -21.07 15.42 -10.10
C GLN A 76 -22.35 15.83 -10.83
N LEU A 77 -23.48 15.14 -10.56
CA LEU A 77 -24.77 15.46 -11.16
C LEU A 77 -25.34 16.80 -10.66
N HIS A 78 -25.21 17.08 -9.36
CA HIS A 78 -25.83 18.26 -8.74
C HIS A 78 -24.94 19.49 -8.67
N ARG A 79 -23.62 19.34 -8.79
CA ARG A 79 -22.63 20.44 -8.78
C ARG A 79 -21.53 20.20 -9.81
N PRO A 80 -21.84 20.31 -11.10
CA PRO A 80 -20.85 20.08 -12.16
C PRO A 80 -19.69 21.09 -12.13
N ASP A 81 -19.93 22.31 -11.63
CA ASP A 81 -18.93 23.39 -11.56
C ASP A 81 -17.95 23.26 -10.38
N ASP A 82 -18.18 22.32 -9.46
CA ASP A 82 -17.32 22.01 -8.30
C ASP A 82 -16.82 20.56 -8.41
N PRO A 83 -15.88 20.28 -9.34
CA PRO A 83 -15.47 18.91 -9.65
C PRO A 83 -14.77 18.27 -8.46
N ILE A 84 -15.23 17.08 -8.10
CA ILE A 84 -14.58 16.21 -7.12
C ILE A 84 -13.87 15.06 -7.85
N MET A 85 -12.70 14.67 -7.37
CA MET A 85 -11.94 13.57 -7.97
C MET A 85 -12.64 12.23 -7.76
N SER A 86 -12.58 11.37 -8.77
CA SER A 86 -12.96 9.97 -8.65
C SER A 86 -12.05 9.25 -7.63
N PHE A 87 -12.46 8.05 -7.19
CA PHE A 87 -11.68 7.27 -6.23
C PHE A 87 -10.25 7.00 -6.73
N ASP A 88 -10.11 6.69 -8.01
CA ASP A 88 -8.81 6.39 -8.61
C ASP A 88 -7.97 7.65 -8.75
N GLN A 89 -8.58 8.77 -9.18
CA GLN A 89 -7.89 10.06 -9.29
C GLN A 89 -7.34 10.55 -7.95
N VAL A 90 -8.14 10.47 -6.87
CA VAL A 90 -7.69 10.90 -5.54
C VAL A 90 -6.62 9.97 -4.98
N LYS A 91 -6.70 8.65 -5.23
CA LYS A 91 -5.63 7.72 -4.85
C LYS A 91 -4.34 7.97 -5.63
N HIS A 92 -4.42 8.26 -6.92
CA HIS A 92 -3.26 8.65 -7.72
C HIS A 92 -2.62 9.95 -7.20
N HIS A 93 -3.42 10.96 -6.87
CA HIS A 93 -2.88 12.20 -6.29
C HIS A 93 -2.29 11.96 -4.90
N LEU A 94 -2.94 11.16 -4.05
CA LEU A 94 -2.41 10.81 -2.73
C LEU A 94 -1.09 10.05 -2.84
N HIS A 95 -0.99 9.11 -3.79
CA HIS A 95 0.26 8.43 -4.09
C HIS A 95 1.32 9.45 -4.48
N TRP A 96 1.07 10.27 -5.50
CA TRP A 96 2.06 11.24 -5.98
C TRP A 96 2.47 12.26 -4.90
N LEU A 97 1.54 12.69 -4.02
CA LEU A 97 1.82 13.61 -2.91
C LEU A 97 2.70 12.99 -1.82
N SER A 98 2.44 11.73 -1.48
CA SER A 98 3.08 11.08 -0.33
C SER A 98 4.25 10.19 -0.71
N GLY A 99 4.33 9.74 -1.95
CA GLY A 99 5.20 8.64 -2.39
C GLY A 99 4.83 7.29 -1.75
N VAL A 100 3.79 7.21 -0.93
CA VAL A 100 3.45 6.01 -0.15
C VAL A 100 2.48 5.14 -0.92
N MET A 101 2.92 3.93 -1.27
CA MET A 101 2.07 2.93 -1.92
C MET A 101 1.90 1.66 -1.10
N PRO A 102 0.65 1.20 -0.92
CA PRO A 102 0.41 -0.11 -0.33
C PRO A 102 0.89 -1.22 -1.29
N ILE A 103 1.60 -2.19 -0.73
CA ILE A 103 1.95 -3.43 -1.43
C ILE A 103 0.95 -4.50 -0.99
N GLU A 104 0.24 -5.08 -1.94
CA GLU A 104 -0.71 -6.16 -1.67
C GLU A 104 -0.05 -7.52 -1.86
N HIS A 105 -0.32 -8.42 -0.93
CA HIS A 105 0.16 -9.79 -0.96
C HIS A 105 -0.97 -10.74 -0.60
N ASP A 106 -1.11 -11.79 -1.38
CA ASP A 106 -2.09 -12.84 -1.13
C ASP A 106 -1.80 -13.51 0.23
N MET A 107 -2.86 -13.84 0.97
CA MET A 107 -2.77 -14.60 2.20
C MET A 107 -3.84 -15.69 2.28
N CYS A 108 -3.58 -16.68 3.12
CA CYS A 108 -4.60 -17.64 3.51
C CYS A 108 -5.71 -16.98 4.33
N MET A 109 -6.98 -17.31 4.03
CA MET A 109 -8.14 -16.83 4.77
C MET A 109 -8.14 -17.25 6.25
N ASN A 110 -7.66 -18.46 6.55
CA ASN A 110 -7.73 -19.06 7.88
C ASN A 110 -6.46 -18.83 8.72
N SER A 111 -5.29 -19.18 8.18
CA SER A 111 -4.01 -19.09 8.93
C SER A 111 -3.32 -17.74 8.82
N CYS A 112 -3.79 -16.86 7.94
CA CYS A 112 -3.12 -15.59 7.59
C CYS A 112 -1.69 -15.75 7.04
N VAL A 113 -1.30 -16.95 6.64
CA VAL A 113 0.01 -17.19 6.00
C VAL A 113 0.06 -16.46 4.67
N ALA A 114 1.07 -15.64 4.50
CA ALA A 114 1.36 -14.90 3.28
C ALA A 114 1.93 -15.82 2.18
N PHE A 115 1.39 -15.74 0.97
CA PHE A 115 1.92 -16.44 -0.21
C PHE A 115 3.08 -15.65 -0.84
N VAL A 116 4.18 -15.52 -0.08
CA VAL A 116 5.39 -14.76 -0.45
C VAL A 116 6.63 -15.64 -0.32
N GLY A 117 7.75 -15.19 -0.89
CA GLY A 117 9.03 -15.90 -0.80
C GLY A 117 8.89 -17.37 -1.28
N PRO A 118 9.30 -18.37 -0.47
CA PRO A 118 9.15 -19.79 -0.82
C PRO A 118 7.70 -20.22 -1.08
N TYR A 119 6.71 -19.53 -0.48
CA TYR A 119 5.30 -19.83 -0.64
C TYR A 119 4.65 -19.17 -1.86
N ARG A 120 5.38 -18.35 -2.63
CA ARG A 120 4.83 -17.57 -3.74
C ARG A 120 4.17 -18.43 -4.82
N ILE A 121 4.67 -19.65 -5.04
CA ILE A 121 4.17 -20.58 -6.05
C ILE A 121 3.08 -21.52 -5.54
N LEU A 122 2.73 -21.46 -4.25
CA LEU A 122 1.72 -22.33 -3.67
C LEU A 122 0.32 -21.83 -4.02
N GLU A 123 -0.56 -22.77 -4.36
CA GLU A 123 -1.99 -22.53 -4.61
C GLU A 123 -2.88 -22.91 -3.43
N ALA A 124 -2.30 -23.52 -2.39
CA ALA A 124 -2.99 -23.89 -1.16
C ALA A 124 -2.11 -23.61 0.05
N CYS A 125 -2.74 -23.28 1.18
CA CYS A 125 -2.02 -22.99 2.41
C CYS A 125 -1.29 -24.25 2.92
N PRO A 126 0.02 -24.19 3.22
CA PRO A 126 0.75 -25.36 3.72
C PRO A 126 0.33 -25.80 5.13
N TRP A 127 -0.45 -24.98 5.84
CA TRP A 127 -0.85 -25.23 7.23
C TRP A 127 -2.28 -25.74 7.38
N CYS A 128 -3.21 -25.28 6.54
CA CYS A 128 -4.62 -25.63 6.65
C CYS A 128 -5.24 -26.09 5.33
N SER A 129 -4.45 -26.22 4.26
CA SER A 129 -4.86 -26.67 2.93
C SER A 129 -5.94 -25.82 2.24
N GLU A 130 -6.29 -24.67 2.81
CA GLU A 130 -7.25 -23.74 2.22
C GLU A 130 -6.70 -23.20 0.89
N PRO A 131 -7.50 -23.21 -0.19
CA PRO A 131 -7.05 -22.69 -1.48
C PRO A 131 -6.70 -21.20 -1.39
N ARG A 132 -5.67 -20.78 -2.12
CA ARG A 132 -5.25 -19.38 -2.23
C ARG A 132 -6.30 -18.55 -2.96
N TYR A 133 -6.92 -19.11 -3.99
CA TYR A 133 -7.83 -18.42 -4.90
C TYR A 133 -9.29 -18.79 -4.68
N SER A 134 -10.20 -17.86 -4.97
CA SER A 134 -11.63 -18.16 -4.97
C SER A 134 -11.99 -19.13 -6.11
N PRO A 135 -12.94 -20.07 -5.90
CA PRO A 135 -13.27 -21.10 -6.87
C PRO A 135 -13.55 -20.55 -8.28
N GLY A 136 -12.90 -21.11 -9.29
CA GLY A 136 -13.09 -20.71 -10.70
C GLY A 136 -12.47 -19.36 -11.08
N THR A 137 -11.62 -18.78 -10.23
CA THR A 137 -10.94 -17.50 -10.50
C THR A 137 -9.46 -17.56 -10.10
N THR A 138 -8.68 -16.58 -10.54
CA THR A 138 -7.33 -16.31 -10.04
C THR A 138 -7.32 -15.22 -8.95
N LYS A 139 -8.50 -14.84 -8.44
CA LYS A 139 -8.61 -13.82 -7.41
C LYS A 139 -8.27 -14.44 -6.05
N PRO A 140 -7.29 -13.91 -5.31
CA PRO A 140 -6.98 -14.41 -3.97
C PRO A 140 -8.19 -14.29 -3.04
N GLN A 141 -8.37 -15.30 -2.18
CA GLN A 141 -9.45 -15.29 -1.18
C GLN A 141 -9.28 -14.14 -0.17
N LYS A 142 -8.04 -13.78 0.15
CA LYS A 142 -7.69 -12.70 1.07
C LYS A 142 -6.30 -12.15 0.73
N CYS A 143 -6.10 -10.85 0.96
CA CYS A 143 -4.79 -10.19 0.83
C CYS A 143 -4.45 -9.44 2.12
N PHE A 144 -3.17 -9.31 2.45
CA PHE A 144 -2.71 -8.28 3.39
C PHE A 144 -2.08 -7.15 2.60
N THR A 145 -2.10 -5.99 3.24
CA THR A 145 -1.47 -4.79 2.74
C THR A 145 -0.25 -4.47 3.60
N THR A 146 0.88 -4.25 2.96
CA THR A 146 2.10 -3.74 3.59
C THR A 146 2.27 -2.29 3.20
N ILE A 147 2.42 -1.41 4.19
CA ILE A 147 2.82 -0.01 3.95
C ILE A 147 4.35 0.05 4.06
N PRO A 148 5.08 0.34 2.97
CA PRO A 148 6.53 0.34 2.97
C PRO A 148 7.05 1.48 3.85
N VAL A 149 7.98 1.14 4.75
CA VAL A 149 8.49 2.11 5.74
C VAL A 149 9.34 3.21 5.11
N GLY A 150 10.07 2.89 4.03
CA GLY A 150 10.96 3.82 3.33
C GLY A 150 10.24 5.08 2.84
N PRO A 151 9.22 4.95 1.99
CA PRO A 151 8.45 6.11 1.53
C PRO A 151 7.77 6.89 2.66
N VAL A 152 7.28 6.20 3.70
CA VAL A 152 6.69 6.87 4.88
C VAL A 152 7.72 7.75 5.58
N ILE A 153 8.94 7.25 5.81
CA ILE A 153 10.02 8.04 6.40
C ILE A 153 10.35 9.24 5.51
N GLN A 154 10.48 9.05 4.20
CA GLN A 154 10.74 10.16 3.28
C GLN A 154 9.67 11.24 3.33
N ALA A 155 8.38 10.85 3.33
CA ALA A 155 7.27 11.77 3.47
C ALA A 155 7.30 12.54 4.81
N LEU A 156 7.75 11.92 5.90
CA LEU A 156 7.90 12.58 7.19
C LEU A 156 9.06 13.59 7.20
N TYR A 157 10.14 13.34 6.45
CA TYR A 157 11.28 14.24 6.34
C TYR A 157 11.11 15.32 5.26
N SER A 158 10.14 15.20 4.35
CA SER A 158 9.92 16.19 3.29
C SER A 158 9.36 17.54 3.79
N SER A 159 8.70 17.55 4.95
CA SER A 159 8.21 18.77 5.60
C SER A 159 9.16 19.21 6.69
N HIS A 160 9.67 20.46 6.63
CA HIS A 160 10.52 21.02 7.68
C HIS A 160 9.96 20.82 9.09
N LYS A 161 8.66 21.09 9.28
CA LYS A 161 7.98 20.94 10.58
C LYS A 161 7.95 19.48 11.06
N LEU A 162 7.79 18.52 10.15
CA LEU A 162 7.78 17.11 10.51
C LEU A 162 9.20 16.56 10.70
N ALA A 163 10.14 16.92 9.83
CA ALA A 163 11.56 16.63 9.98
C ALA A 163 12.08 17.09 11.35
N ASP A 164 11.71 18.30 11.76
CA ASP A 164 11.99 18.82 13.10
C ASP A 164 11.50 17.93 14.24
N LYS A 165 10.34 17.29 14.07
CA LYS A 165 9.79 16.34 15.04
C LYS A 165 10.46 14.99 14.96
N MET A 166 10.95 14.57 13.79
CA MET A 166 11.69 13.33 13.62
C MET A 166 13.06 13.38 14.33
N HIS A 167 13.66 14.57 14.48
CA HIS A 167 14.89 14.79 15.26
C HIS A 167 14.67 14.92 16.79
N TYR A 168 13.57 14.39 17.33
CA TYR A 168 13.25 14.54 18.78
C TYR A 168 14.32 13.97 19.72
N LEU A 169 15.10 12.96 19.28
CA LEU A 169 16.19 12.37 20.08
C LEU A 169 17.45 13.25 20.14
N GLU A 170 17.62 14.15 19.17
CA GLU A 170 18.76 15.08 19.10
C GLU A 170 18.50 16.35 19.92
N LYS A 171 17.22 16.69 20.10
CA LYS A 171 16.74 17.82 20.90
C LYS A 171 16.74 17.44 22.38
N LYS A 172 17.93 17.35 22.97
CA LYS A 172 18.12 17.25 24.44
C LYS A 172 17.84 18.56 25.14
#